data_AF-A0A8W8ICC6-F1
#
_entry.id   AF-A0A8W8ICC6-F1
#
_cell.length_a   1.000
_cell.length_b   1.000
_cell.length_c   1.000
_cell.angle_alpha   90.00
_cell.angle_beta   90.00
_cell.angle_gamma   90.00
#
_symmetry.space_group_name_H-M   'P 1'
#
loop_
_entity.id
_entity.type
_entity.pdbx_description
1 polymer ?
#
loop_
_entity_poly.entity_id
_entity_poly.type
_entity_poly.pdbx_seq_one_letter_code
_entity_poly.pdbx_strand_id
1 'polypeptide(L)'
;LLLLAYKVSTITGTCWLSKTKQNLCMGAFSLNVSKEECCRNPSPHVSWTPQTFTSTGDLFYWQELIGGAPDCELCHDTCDGVKCPQGKECRRRRGVPKCVCLINCTQRLRKSRKICGTDGKTYNNECQLRRRNCKRETSVSVAYRGVCRQSCKKVRCLDGKRCLEDQNGLPHCVHCQVHCQNSDDDRVLCGEDGVTYRNPCELRAAVCRRHKSIRIAYYGKCRANATCLDTQCSEGLSCLINPVNHQPLCAQCKTRTCSPLSRYKVCGTDGVDYKNYCILMRASCKMVLAIDTRHSGSCDRSMRRKQKHKKRRRRRKKTRGRKKTRYVDAVLRGSDGVRIKLRLKQVHSKADKGISLPLSLEHLFAQKHVKENG
;
A
#
# COMPACT_ATOMS: atom_id res chain seq x y z
N LEU A 1 -34.79 -41.26 -59.34
CA LEU A 1 -34.56 -40.16 -58.37
C LEU A 1 -34.66 -40.72 -56.96
N LEU A 2 -33.59 -41.29 -56.42
CA LEU A 2 -33.48 -41.70 -55.02
C LEU A 2 -32.42 -40.81 -54.38
N LEU A 3 -32.87 -39.82 -53.61
CA LEU A 3 -32.02 -38.95 -52.79
C LEU A 3 -31.45 -39.77 -51.64
N LEU A 4 -30.19 -40.18 -51.76
CA LEU A 4 -29.42 -40.71 -50.64
C LEU A 4 -29.14 -39.56 -49.66
N ALA A 5 -29.91 -39.51 -48.56
CA ALA A 5 -29.59 -38.70 -47.41
C ALA A 5 -28.31 -39.24 -46.75
N TYR A 6 -27.17 -38.67 -47.10
CA TYR A 6 -25.91 -38.88 -46.39
C TYR A 6 -26.08 -38.36 -44.96
N LYS A 7 -26.31 -39.24 -43.99
CA LYS A 7 -26.21 -38.89 -42.57
C LYS A 7 -24.74 -38.60 -42.28
N VAL A 8 -24.37 -37.32 -42.26
CA VAL A 8 -23.10 -36.87 -41.70
C VAL A 8 -23.13 -37.23 -40.22
N SER A 9 -22.36 -38.25 -39.81
CA SER A 9 -22.10 -38.53 -38.39
C SER A 9 -21.41 -37.30 -37.81
N THR A 10 -22.16 -36.47 -37.09
CA THR A 10 -21.59 -35.32 -36.37
C THR A 10 -20.70 -35.85 -35.27
N ILE A 11 -19.39 -35.65 -35.38
CA ILE A 11 -18.44 -35.99 -34.33
C ILE A 11 -18.81 -35.15 -33.10
N THR A 12 -19.29 -35.82 -32.07
CA THR A 12 -19.52 -35.20 -30.76
C THR A 12 -18.23 -35.30 -29.95
N GLY A 13 -17.95 -34.26 -29.18
CA GLY A 13 -16.72 -34.12 -28.40
C GLY A 13 -16.98 -33.42 -27.08
N THR A 14 -15.93 -32.83 -26.52
CA THR A 14 -15.97 -32.16 -25.21
C THR A 14 -15.50 -30.71 -25.33
N CYS A 15 -16.23 -29.79 -24.70
CA CYS A 15 -15.84 -28.40 -24.53
C CYS A 15 -15.09 -28.14 -23.22
N TRP A 16 -14.11 -27.27 -23.31
CA TRP A 16 -13.18 -26.95 -22.24
C TRP A 16 -13.05 -25.45 -22.05
N LEU A 17 -12.87 -25.03 -20.80
CA LEU A 17 -12.74 -23.62 -20.42
C LEU A 17 -11.42 -23.00 -20.87
N SER A 18 -10.36 -23.81 -21.01
CA SER A 18 -9.03 -23.32 -21.34
C SER A 18 -8.11 -24.37 -21.95
N LYS A 19 -7.08 -23.88 -22.65
CA LYS A 19 -5.95 -24.65 -23.16
C LYS A 19 -4.65 -24.29 -22.43
N THR A 20 -3.90 -25.29 -21.99
CA THR A 20 -2.59 -25.14 -21.33
C THR A 20 -1.49 -24.79 -22.34
N LYS A 21 -0.29 -24.49 -21.84
CA LYS A 21 0.88 -24.26 -22.70
C LYS A 21 1.38 -25.54 -23.38
N GLN A 22 1.05 -26.70 -22.80
CA GLN A 22 1.38 -28.04 -23.30
C GLN A 22 0.33 -28.56 -24.31
N ASN A 23 -0.54 -27.68 -24.81
CA ASN A 23 -1.64 -28.03 -25.71
C ASN A 23 -2.66 -29.03 -25.12
N LEU A 24 -2.88 -29.00 -23.80
CA LEU A 24 -3.90 -29.81 -23.13
C LEU A 24 -5.12 -28.97 -22.76
N CYS A 25 -6.29 -29.59 -22.72
CA CYS A 25 -7.57 -28.96 -22.44
C CYS A 25 -7.96 -29.13 -20.95
N MET A 26 -8.38 -28.04 -20.30
CA MET A 26 -8.74 -28.04 -18.88
C MET A 26 -10.10 -27.39 -18.59
N GLY A 27 -10.77 -27.91 -17.56
CA GLY A 27 -12.08 -27.48 -17.10
C GLY A 27 -13.17 -27.85 -18.10
N ALA A 28 -13.49 -29.15 -18.21
CA ALA A 28 -14.63 -29.59 -19.01
C ALA A 28 -15.91 -28.91 -18.49
N PHE A 29 -16.71 -28.36 -19.40
CA PHE A 29 -17.98 -27.72 -19.03
C PHE A 29 -19.18 -28.19 -19.86
N SER A 30 -18.93 -28.87 -20.98
CA SER A 30 -19.98 -29.45 -21.81
C SER A 30 -19.46 -30.70 -22.51
N LEU A 31 -20.23 -31.78 -22.47
CA LEU A 31 -19.88 -33.10 -22.99
C LEU A 31 -20.85 -33.48 -24.10
N ASN A 32 -20.41 -34.32 -25.02
CA ASN A 32 -21.21 -34.83 -26.14
C ASN A 32 -21.78 -33.70 -27.03
N VAL A 33 -20.93 -32.73 -27.37
CA VAL A 33 -21.29 -31.55 -28.17
C VAL A 33 -20.41 -31.44 -29.41
N SER A 34 -20.99 -30.98 -30.53
CA SER A 34 -20.22 -30.73 -31.74
C SER A 34 -19.27 -29.54 -31.55
N LYS A 35 -18.23 -29.49 -32.38
CA LYS A 35 -17.28 -28.37 -32.37
C LYS A 35 -17.98 -27.05 -32.68
N GLU A 36 -18.93 -27.04 -33.62
CA GLU A 36 -19.67 -25.84 -34.02
C GLU A 36 -20.50 -25.32 -32.85
N GLU A 37 -21.20 -26.20 -32.13
CA GLU A 37 -21.99 -25.82 -30.96
C GLU A 37 -21.09 -25.29 -29.83
N CYS A 38 -19.96 -25.96 -29.59
CA CYS A 38 -18.95 -25.52 -28.62
C CYS A 38 -18.44 -24.10 -28.91
N CYS A 39 -18.10 -23.85 -30.17
CA CYS A 39 -17.42 -22.65 -30.61
C CYS A 39 -18.36 -21.46 -30.89
N ARG A 40 -19.70 -21.65 -30.76
CA ARG A 40 -20.64 -20.52 -30.60
C ARG A 40 -20.34 -19.69 -29.35
N ASN A 41 -19.65 -20.26 -28.37
CA ASN A 41 -19.19 -19.51 -27.21
C ASN A 41 -18.19 -18.42 -27.65
N PRO A 42 -18.46 -17.14 -27.36
CA PRO A 42 -17.63 -16.03 -27.85
C PRO A 42 -16.35 -15.83 -27.02
N SER A 43 -16.06 -16.69 -26.03
CA SER A 43 -14.86 -16.60 -25.20
C SER A 43 -13.62 -17.08 -25.96
N PRO A 44 -12.50 -16.33 -25.93
CA PRO A 44 -11.27 -16.71 -26.65
C PRO A 44 -10.49 -17.85 -25.99
N HIS A 45 -10.93 -18.32 -24.81
CA HIS A 45 -10.28 -19.38 -24.05
C HIS A 45 -10.89 -20.75 -24.31
N VAL A 46 -12.11 -20.78 -24.87
CA VAL A 46 -12.83 -22.03 -25.09
C VAL A 46 -12.08 -22.87 -26.12
N SER A 47 -11.97 -24.15 -25.79
CA SER A 47 -11.34 -25.15 -26.62
C SER A 47 -12.20 -26.40 -26.68
N TRP A 48 -11.97 -27.22 -27.70
CA TRP A 48 -12.74 -28.42 -27.97
C TRP A 48 -11.80 -29.59 -28.25
N THR A 49 -12.23 -30.79 -27.88
CA THR A 49 -11.55 -32.06 -28.20
C THR A 49 -12.56 -33.01 -28.84
N PRO A 50 -12.15 -33.83 -29.82
CA PRO A 50 -13.03 -34.82 -30.44
C PRO A 50 -13.40 -35.99 -29.53
N GLN A 51 -12.66 -36.20 -28.44
CA GLN A 51 -12.97 -37.24 -27.45
C GLN A 51 -14.14 -36.80 -26.56
N THR A 52 -15.11 -37.69 -26.41
CA THR A 52 -16.16 -37.63 -25.39
C THR A 52 -15.77 -38.46 -24.18
N PHE A 53 -15.74 -37.81 -23.00
CA PHE A 53 -15.49 -38.48 -21.73
C PHE A 53 -16.83 -38.77 -21.06
N THR A 54 -17.22 -40.04 -21.00
CA THR A 54 -18.54 -40.48 -20.51
C THR A 54 -18.54 -40.82 -19.02
N SER A 55 -17.39 -41.12 -18.43
CA SER A 55 -17.25 -41.38 -17.00
C SER A 55 -16.58 -40.22 -16.26
N THR A 56 -17.00 -40.01 -15.01
CA THR A 56 -16.34 -39.06 -14.10
C THR A 56 -14.90 -39.49 -13.79
N GLY A 57 -14.61 -40.80 -13.84
CA GLY A 57 -13.27 -41.35 -13.66
C GLY A 57 -12.30 -40.94 -14.77
N ASP A 58 -12.74 -40.95 -16.04
CA ASP A 58 -11.89 -40.53 -17.16
C ASP A 58 -11.59 -39.04 -17.10
N LEU A 59 -12.60 -38.22 -16.79
CA LEU A 59 -12.40 -36.78 -16.58
C LEU A 59 -11.42 -36.53 -15.44
N PHE A 60 -11.54 -37.24 -14.32
CA PHE A 60 -10.61 -37.13 -13.20
C PHE A 60 -9.18 -37.52 -13.61
N TYR A 61 -9.01 -38.65 -14.29
CA TYR A 61 -7.71 -39.12 -14.76
C TYR A 61 -7.02 -38.04 -15.61
N TRP A 62 -7.70 -37.51 -16.62
CA TRP A 62 -7.11 -36.52 -17.51
C TRP A 62 -6.92 -35.17 -16.84
N GLN A 63 -7.90 -34.67 -16.08
CA GLN A 63 -7.82 -33.35 -15.46
C GLN A 63 -6.81 -33.29 -14.30
N GLU A 64 -6.80 -34.30 -13.44
CA GLU A 64 -6.06 -34.25 -12.17
C GLU A 64 -4.73 -35.01 -12.22
N LEU A 65 -4.64 -36.14 -12.94
CA LEU A 65 -3.41 -36.94 -12.99
C LEU A 65 -2.50 -36.56 -14.16
N ILE A 66 -3.08 -36.27 -15.33
CA ILE A 66 -2.32 -35.92 -16.54
C ILE A 66 -2.16 -34.41 -16.72
N GLY A 67 -3.07 -33.60 -16.14
CA GLY A 67 -3.03 -32.14 -16.23
C GLY A 67 -3.72 -31.56 -17.48
N GLY A 68 -4.60 -32.35 -18.10
CA GLY A 68 -5.54 -31.94 -19.15
C GLY A 68 -5.75 -33.00 -20.23
N ALA A 69 -6.83 -32.85 -21.00
CA ALA A 69 -7.16 -33.73 -22.12
C ALA A 69 -6.29 -33.43 -23.36
N PRO A 70 -5.90 -34.46 -24.15
CA PRO A 70 -5.11 -34.29 -25.38
C PRO A 70 -5.97 -33.71 -26.52
N ASP A 71 -5.36 -33.53 -27.71
CA ASP A 71 -6.04 -33.08 -28.94
C ASP A 71 -6.85 -31.79 -28.79
N CYS A 72 -6.33 -30.88 -27.97
CA CYS A 72 -7.02 -29.65 -27.59
C CYS A 72 -6.93 -28.58 -28.68
N GLU A 73 -8.06 -28.26 -29.30
CA GLU A 73 -8.17 -27.23 -30.33
C GLU A 73 -8.86 -25.98 -29.79
N LEU A 74 -8.30 -24.79 -30.06
CA LEU A 74 -8.97 -23.55 -29.70
C LEU A 74 -10.15 -23.32 -30.65
N CYS A 75 -11.27 -22.85 -30.10
CA CYS A 75 -12.43 -22.46 -30.91
C CYS A 75 -12.16 -21.22 -31.77
N HIS A 76 -11.33 -20.30 -31.27
CA HIS A 76 -11.00 -19.04 -31.93
C HIS A 76 -9.49 -18.93 -32.09
N ASP A 77 -9.02 -18.73 -33.32
CA ASP A 77 -7.62 -18.51 -33.69
C ASP A 77 -7.31 -17.02 -33.99
N THR A 78 -8.36 -16.25 -34.29
CA THR A 78 -8.36 -14.80 -34.47
C THR A 78 -9.28 -14.11 -33.45
N CYS A 79 -9.43 -12.78 -33.56
CA CYS A 79 -10.36 -12.03 -32.71
C CYS A 79 -11.76 -11.94 -33.32
N ASP A 80 -11.99 -12.53 -34.49
CA ASP A 80 -13.29 -12.51 -35.16
C ASP A 80 -14.27 -13.39 -34.38
N GLY A 81 -15.48 -12.89 -34.11
CA GLY A 81 -16.47 -13.59 -33.28
C GLY A 81 -16.20 -13.58 -31.76
N VAL A 82 -15.02 -13.13 -31.31
CA VAL A 82 -14.68 -13.07 -29.87
C VAL A 82 -15.35 -11.87 -29.20
N LYS A 83 -16.11 -12.12 -28.12
CA LYS A 83 -16.71 -11.06 -27.29
C LYS A 83 -16.04 -10.99 -25.93
N CYS A 84 -15.37 -9.88 -25.65
CA CYS A 84 -14.69 -9.65 -24.38
C CYS A 84 -15.61 -8.97 -23.34
N PRO A 85 -15.40 -9.21 -22.03
CA PRO A 85 -16.08 -8.48 -20.96
C PRO A 85 -15.84 -6.97 -21.01
N GLN A 86 -16.70 -6.19 -20.35
CA GLN A 86 -16.61 -4.72 -20.32
C GLN A 86 -15.19 -4.22 -19.94
N GLY A 87 -14.69 -3.25 -20.71
CA GLY A 87 -13.35 -2.67 -20.50
C GLY A 87 -12.18 -3.56 -20.94
N LYS A 88 -12.45 -4.68 -21.62
CA LYS A 88 -11.43 -5.52 -22.29
C LYS A 88 -11.67 -5.50 -23.81
N GLU A 89 -10.60 -5.63 -24.57
CA GLU A 89 -10.59 -5.68 -26.03
C GLU A 89 -9.84 -6.95 -26.47
N CYS A 90 -10.30 -7.63 -27.53
CA CYS A 90 -9.56 -8.75 -28.07
C CYS A 90 -8.31 -8.25 -28.81
N ARG A 91 -7.14 -8.81 -28.46
CA ARG A 91 -5.91 -8.61 -29.24
C ARG A 91 -5.17 -9.94 -29.39
N ARG A 92 -4.61 -10.17 -30.57
CA ARG A 92 -3.70 -11.31 -30.80
C ARG A 92 -2.40 -11.10 -30.02
N ARG A 93 -2.02 -12.07 -29.18
CA ARG A 93 -0.81 -12.05 -28.36
C ARG A 93 -0.12 -13.42 -28.45
N ARG A 94 1.03 -13.46 -29.12
CA ARG A 94 1.75 -14.72 -29.44
C ARG A 94 0.85 -15.68 -30.25
N GLY A 95 0.26 -15.19 -31.34
CA GLY A 95 -0.59 -15.99 -32.24
C GLY A 95 -2.04 -16.19 -31.78
N VAL A 96 -2.32 -16.21 -30.48
CA VAL A 96 -3.65 -16.51 -29.92
C VAL A 96 -4.46 -15.27 -29.54
N PRO A 97 -5.80 -15.28 -29.70
CA PRO A 97 -6.67 -14.20 -29.26
C PRO A 97 -6.73 -14.13 -27.73
N LYS A 98 -6.62 -12.91 -27.18
CA LYS A 98 -6.74 -12.67 -25.73
C LYS A 98 -7.52 -11.39 -25.46
N CYS A 99 -8.45 -11.46 -24.52
CA CYS A 99 -9.10 -10.26 -23.97
C CYS A 99 -8.11 -9.51 -23.06
N VAL A 100 -7.66 -8.35 -23.51
CA VAL A 100 -6.73 -7.49 -22.78
C VAL A 100 -7.44 -6.24 -22.25
N CYS A 101 -7.05 -5.80 -21.07
CA CYS A 101 -7.61 -4.59 -20.45
C CYS A 101 -7.38 -3.34 -21.31
N LEU A 102 -8.47 -2.75 -21.79
CA LEU A 102 -8.49 -1.48 -22.50
C LEU A 102 -8.66 -0.35 -21.49
N ILE A 103 -7.54 0.12 -20.93
CA ILE A 103 -7.57 1.27 -20.01
C ILE A 103 -7.01 2.49 -20.70
N ASN A 104 -7.91 3.44 -20.94
CA ASN A 104 -7.57 4.73 -21.49
C ASN A 104 -6.93 5.60 -20.40
N CYS A 105 -5.60 5.65 -20.39
CA CYS A 105 -4.86 6.49 -19.46
C CYS A 105 -4.36 7.74 -20.18
N THR A 106 -4.85 8.92 -19.81
CA THR A 106 -4.30 10.18 -20.31
C THR A 106 -2.85 10.36 -19.86
N GLN A 107 -2.06 11.19 -20.57
CA GLN A 107 -0.68 11.51 -20.17
C GLN A 107 -0.60 12.05 -18.75
N ARG A 108 -1.58 12.88 -18.35
CA ARG A 108 -1.75 13.37 -16.98
C ARG A 108 -1.88 12.24 -15.97
N LEU A 109 -2.67 11.20 -16.27
CA LEU A 109 -2.87 10.05 -15.38
C LEU A 109 -1.62 9.16 -15.29
N ARG A 110 -0.85 9.04 -16.38
CA ARG A 110 0.42 8.28 -16.39
C ARG A 110 1.50 8.96 -15.55
N LYS A 111 1.60 10.29 -15.64
CA LYS A 111 2.53 11.12 -14.86
C LYS A 111 1.99 11.47 -13.46
N SER A 112 0.81 10.98 -13.08
CA SER A 112 0.26 11.28 -11.77
C SER A 112 1.16 10.72 -10.66
N ARG A 113 1.13 11.37 -9.50
CA ARG A 113 1.88 10.93 -8.33
C ARG A 113 1.32 9.60 -7.80
N LYS A 114 2.10 8.96 -6.91
CA LYS A 114 1.71 7.75 -6.17
C LYS A 114 0.40 7.96 -5.43
N ILE A 115 -0.36 6.88 -5.26
CA ILE A 115 -1.63 6.84 -4.54
C ILE A 115 -1.67 5.65 -3.58
N CYS A 116 -2.51 5.75 -2.55
CA CYS A 116 -2.87 4.63 -1.69
C CYS A 116 -4.23 4.10 -2.14
N GLY A 117 -4.33 2.79 -2.39
CA GLY A 117 -5.59 2.12 -2.68
C GLY A 117 -6.36 1.80 -1.40
N THR A 118 -7.67 1.55 -1.53
CA THR A 118 -8.51 1.08 -0.42
C THR A 118 -8.12 -0.30 0.11
N ASP A 119 -7.30 -1.04 -0.63
CA ASP A 119 -6.67 -2.29 -0.20
C ASP A 119 -5.41 -2.10 0.67
N GLY A 120 -5.10 -0.85 1.05
CA GLY A 120 -3.94 -0.50 1.87
C GLY A 120 -2.60 -0.58 1.12
N LYS A 121 -2.60 -0.72 -0.22
CA LYS A 121 -1.37 -0.80 -1.02
C LYS A 121 -1.07 0.49 -1.75
N THR A 122 0.23 0.75 -1.92
CA THR A 122 0.70 1.92 -2.67
C THR A 122 0.83 1.56 -4.15
N TYR A 123 0.22 2.38 -5.01
CA TYR A 123 0.31 2.29 -6.45
C TYR A 123 1.15 3.44 -6.99
N ASN A 124 1.89 3.21 -8.08
CA ASN A 124 2.76 4.27 -8.63
C ASN A 124 1.94 5.45 -9.18
N ASN A 125 0.75 5.17 -9.70
CA ASN A 125 -0.21 6.14 -10.19
C ASN A 125 -1.60 5.48 -10.30
N GLU A 126 -2.62 6.29 -10.59
CA GLU A 126 -4.00 5.83 -10.72
C GLU A 126 -4.21 4.93 -11.93
N CYS A 127 -3.51 5.18 -13.04
CA CYS A 127 -3.55 4.33 -14.24
C CYS A 127 -3.13 2.88 -13.92
N GLN A 128 -2.07 2.70 -13.13
CA GLN A 128 -1.60 1.37 -12.71
C GLN A 128 -2.60 0.67 -11.78
N LEU A 129 -3.26 1.42 -10.89
CA LEU A 129 -4.34 0.88 -10.05
C LEU A 129 -5.48 0.34 -10.93
N ARG A 130 -6.00 1.16 -11.85
CA ARG A 130 -7.06 0.76 -12.78
C ARG A 130 -6.65 -0.48 -13.59
N ARG A 131 -5.40 -0.52 -14.08
CA ARG A 131 -4.89 -1.68 -14.84
C ARG A 131 -4.85 -2.94 -14.00
N ARG A 132 -4.49 -2.83 -12.71
CA ARG A 132 -4.52 -3.97 -11.80
C ARG A 132 -5.94 -4.45 -11.55
N ASN A 133 -6.87 -3.52 -11.34
CA ASN A 133 -8.28 -3.84 -11.13
C ASN A 133 -8.86 -4.65 -12.29
N CYS A 134 -8.66 -4.19 -13.52
CA CYS A 134 -9.15 -4.93 -14.68
C CYS A 134 -8.49 -6.31 -14.82
N LYS A 135 -7.17 -6.43 -14.55
CA LYS A 135 -6.46 -7.70 -14.70
C LYS A 135 -6.79 -8.74 -13.62
N ARG A 136 -7.13 -8.29 -12.41
CA ARG A 136 -7.40 -9.17 -11.26
C ARG A 136 -8.87 -9.22 -10.89
N GLU A 137 -9.72 -8.53 -11.65
CA GLU A 137 -11.15 -8.40 -11.42
C GLU A 137 -11.45 -7.91 -10.00
N THR A 138 -10.68 -6.91 -9.57
CA THR A 138 -10.83 -6.26 -8.25
C THR A 138 -11.38 -4.84 -8.40
N SER A 139 -12.08 -4.36 -7.37
CA SER A 139 -12.69 -3.03 -7.31
C SER A 139 -11.95 -2.08 -6.35
N VAL A 140 -10.61 -2.08 -6.36
CA VAL A 140 -9.81 -1.23 -5.46
C VAL A 140 -9.85 0.22 -5.93
N SER A 141 -10.40 1.12 -5.12
CA SER A 141 -10.46 2.55 -5.43
C SER A 141 -9.30 3.33 -4.79
N VAL A 142 -9.16 4.61 -5.12
CA VAL A 142 -8.17 5.49 -4.51
C VAL A 142 -8.65 5.87 -3.11
N ALA A 143 -7.92 5.46 -2.07
CA ALA A 143 -8.18 5.91 -0.71
C ALA A 143 -7.70 7.35 -0.48
N TYR A 144 -6.46 7.66 -0.88
CA TYR A 144 -5.89 9.00 -0.82
C TYR A 144 -4.65 9.16 -1.71
N ARG A 145 -4.24 10.41 -1.93
CA ARG A 145 -3.02 10.74 -2.70
C ARG A 145 -1.76 10.50 -1.87
N GLY A 146 -0.70 10.06 -2.53
CA GLY A 146 0.58 9.73 -1.93
C GLY A 146 0.71 8.25 -1.60
N VAL A 147 1.82 7.88 -0.95
CA VAL A 147 2.03 6.49 -0.51
C VAL A 147 1.19 6.19 0.73
N CYS A 148 0.81 4.93 0.91
CA CYS A 148 0.10 4.51 2.11
C CYS A 148 0.92 4.82 3.37
N ARG A 149 0.24 5.33 4.39
CA ARG A 149 0.81 5.80 5.66
C ARG A 149 0.30 4.98 6.83
N GLN A 150 0.96 5.21 7.95
CA GLN A 150 0.73 4.56 9.24
C GLN A 150 0.10 5.53 10.27
N SER A 151 -0.38 6.68 9.81
CA SER A 151 -1.05 7.73 10.59
C SER A 151 -1.50 8.85 9.65
N CYS A 152 -2.41 9.71 10.12
CA CYS A 152 -2.98 10.84 9.39
C CYS A 152 -2.01 12.02 9.18
N LYS A 153 -0.87 12.07 9.91
CA LYS A 153 0.09 13.20 9.91
C LYS A 153 0.54 13.71 8.53
N LYS A 154 0.51 12.87 7.49
CA LYS A 154 0.95 13.22 6.12
C LYS A 154 -0.02 12.71 5.06
N VAL A 155 -1.26 12.44 5.44
CA VAL A 155 -2.31 11.98 4.54
C VAL A 155 -3.09 13.20 4.07
N ARG A 156 -3.28 13.30 2.75
CA ARG A 156 -4.15 14.32 2.16
C ARG A 156 -5.29 13.60 1.48
N CYS A 157 -6.46 13.73 2.08
CA CYS A 157 -7.69 13.15 1.57
C CYS A 157 -8.18 13.92 0.33
N LEU A 158 -8.99 13.24 -0.47
CA LEU A 158 -9.64 13.79 -1.66
C LEU A 158 -11.05 14.30 -1.30
N ASP A 159 -11.60 15.18 -2.12
CA ASP A 159 -13.03 15.54 -2.10
C ASP A 159 -13.53 16.05 -0.74
N GLY A 160 -12.72 16.88 -0.07
CA GLY A 160 -13.06 17.45 1.24
C GLY A 160 -13.14 16.43 2.38
N LYS A 161 -12.76 15.17 2.16
CA LYS A 161 -12.76 14.13 3.19
C LYS A 161 -11.75 14.45 4.30
N ARG A 162 -12.03 13.95 5.50
CA ARG A 162 -11.17 14.08 6.67
C ARG A 162 -10.43 12.77 6.90
N CYS A 163 -9.23 12.87 7.45
CA CYS A 163 -8.44 11.69 7.80
C CYS A 163 -8.72 11.29 9.24
N LEU A 164 -9.19 10.05 9.45
CA LEU A 164 -9.38 9.43 10.75
C LEU A 164 -8.45 8.24 10.92
N GLU A 165 -7.97 8.01 12.14
CA GLU A 165 -7.23 6.80 12.47
C GLU A 165 -8.16 5.74 13.08
N ASP A 166 -8.12 4.53 12.52
CA ASP A 166 -8.87 3.37 13.04
C ASP A 166 -8.21 2.80 14.31
N GLN A 167 -8.80 1.73 14.86
CA GLN A 167 -8.28 1.03 16.04
C GLN A 167 -6.89 0.40 15.84
N ASN A 168 -6.44 0.24 14.59
CA ASN A 168 -5.07 -0.21 14.28
C ASN A 168 -4.10 0.99 14.14
N GLY A 169 -4.56 2.23 14.27
CA GLY A 169 -3.79 3.44 14.00
C GLY A 169 -3.52 3.65 12.50
N LEU A 170 -4.35 3.09 11.62
CA LEU A 170 -4.25 3.29 10.18
C LEU A 170 -5.15 4.44 9.71
N PRO A 171 -4.67 5.26 8.76
CA PRO A 171 -5.42 6.40 8.28
C PRO A 171 -6.47 6.01 7.23
N HIS A 172 -7.69 6.51 7.42
CA HIS A 172 -8.82 6.37 6.51
C HIS A 172 -9.38 7.75 6.15
N CYS A 173 -9.62 7.97 4.86
CA CYS A 173 -10.23 9.22 4.39
C CYS A 173 -11.73 9.03 4.27
N VAL A 174 -12.49 9.66 5.16
CA VAL A 174 -13.94 9.51 5.25
C VAL A 174 -14.64 10.85 5.04
N HIS A 175 -15.88 10.79 4.59
CA HIS A 175 -16.74 11.96 4.54
C HIS A 175 -17.48 12.07 5.87
N CYS A 176 -17.26 13.15 6.60
CA CYS A 176 -17.91 13.39 7.88
C CYS A 176 -19.22 14.14 7.65
N GLN A 177 -20.29 13.41 7.37
CA GLN A 177 -21.67 13.93 7.43
C GLN A 177 -22.24 13.51 8.77
N VAL A 178 -22.21 14.41 9.75
CA VAL A 178 -22.84 14.16 11.05
C VAL A 178 -23.90 15.21 11.27
N HIS A 179 -25.14 14.80 11.03
CA HIS A 179 -26.34 15.56 11.31
C HIS A 179 -27.07 14.82 12.42
N CYS A 180 -26.93 15.30 13.66
CA CYS A 180 -27.62 14.70 14.79
C CYS A 180 -29.00 15.36 14.91
N GLN A 181 -30.05 14.56 14.81
CA GLN A 181 -31.43 15.00 15.05
C GLN A 181 -31.78 14.76 16.53
N ASN A 182 -32.76 15.49 17.06
CA ASN A 182 -33.17 15.37 18.47
C ASN A 182 -33.88 14.04 18.80
N SER A 183 -34.09 13.16 17.83
CA SER A 183 -34.66 11.81 18.02
C SER A 183 -33.62 10.70 18.05
N ASP A 184 -32.32 11.03 17.97
CA ASP A 184 -31.24 10.04 17.99
C ASP A 184 -31.00 9.53 19.41
N ASP A 185 -31.21 8.22 19.65
CA ASP A 185 -30.81 7.45 20.85
C ASP A 185 -30.24 8.30 22.00
N ASP A 186 -31.12 8.92 22.81
CA ASP A 186 -30.80 9.91 23.87
C ASP A 186 -30.04 9.30 25.07
N ARG A 187 -29.44 8.13 24.86
CA ARG A 187 -28.55 7.49 25.82
C ARG A 187 -27.26 8.30 25.94
N VAL A 188 -27.23 9.12 26.99
CA VAL A 188 -26.02 9.79 27.46
C VAL A 188 -24.91 8.77 27.71
N LEU A 189 -23.68 9.12 27.34
CA LEU A 189 -22.53 8.24 27.45
C LEU A 189 -21.24 8.99 27.75
N CYS A 190 -20.30 8.30 28.40
CA CYS A 190 -18.97 8.81 28.66
C CYS A 190 -18.00 8.31 27.58
N GLY A 191 -17.27 9.23 26.95
CA GLY A 191 -16.17 8.88 26.06
C GLY A 191 -14.89 8.55 26.82
N GLU A 192 -14.00 7.76 26.20
CA GLU A 192 -12.65 7.47 26.71
C GLU A 192 -11.77 8.74 26.84
N ASP A 193 -12.20 9.83 26.20
CA ASP A 193 -11.60 11.15 26.34
C ASP A 193 -12.09 11.92 27.58
N GLY A 194 -12.90 11.30 28.44
CA GLY A 194 -13.46 11.87 29.66
C GLY A 194 -14.59 12.87 29.42
N VAL A 195 -15.12 12.95 28.19
CA VAL A 195 -16.20 13.88 27.82
C VAL A 195 -17.54 13.16 27.85
N THR A 196 -18.54 13.79 28.46
CA THR A 196 -19.92 13.30 28.42
C THR A 196 -20.58 13.75 27.13
N TYR A 197 -21.11 12.80 26.36
CA TYR A 197 -21.86 13.05 25.14
C TYR A 197 -23.35 12.81 25.38
N ARG A 198 -24.21 13.70 24.88
CA ARG A 198 -25.66 13.59 25.05
C ARG A 198 -26.25 12.33 24.39
N ASN A 199 -25.64 11.89 23.28
CA ASN A 199 -26.03 10.70 22.54
C ASN A 199 -24.84 10.16 21.71
N PRO A 200 -24.94 8.94 21.15
CA PRO A 200 -23.90 8.35 20.31
C PRO A 200 -23.59 9.17 19.04
N CYS A 201 -24.55 9.93 18.52
CA CYS A 201 -24.31 10.77 17.35
C CYS A 201 -23.30 11.89 17.65
N GLU A 202 -23.43 12.57 18.79
CA GLU A 202 -22.48 13.63 19.18
C GLU A 202 -21.06 13.10 19.41
N LEU A 203 -20.91 11.89 19.96
CA LEU A 203 -19.59 11.27 20.05
C LEU A 203 -18.99 11.05 18.65
N ARG A 204 -19.76 10.55 17.69
CA ARG A 204 -19.30 10.38 16.30
C ARG A 204 -18.94 11.73 15.66
N ALA A 205 -19.71 12.78 15.94
CA ALA A 205 -19.40 14.14 15.52
C ALA A 205 -18.04 14.59 16.09
N ALA A 206 -17.78 14.31 17.37
CA ALA A 206 -16.51 14.63 18.02
C ALA A 206 -15.32 13.83 17.47
N VAL A 207 -15.49 12.53 17.17
CA VAL A 207 -14.47 11.71 16.48
C VAL A 207 -14.06 12.36 15.16
N CYS A 208 -15.07 12.77 14.37
CA CYS A 208 -14.86 13.49 13.12
C CYS A 208 -14.13 14.81 13.33
N ARG A 209 -14.45 15.58 14.37
CA ARG A 209 -13.78 16.86 14.69
C ARG A 209 -12.34 16.67 15.17
N ARG A 210 -12.07 15.66 16.01
CA ARG A 210 -10.76 15.39 16.63
C ARG A 210 -9.78 14.61 15.74
N HIS A 211 -10.25 14.04 14.63
CA HIS A 211 -9.47 13.21 13.70
C HIS A 211 -8.93 11.90 14.31
N LYS A 212 -9.50 11.46 15.43
CA LYS A 212 -9.07 10.26 16.17
C LYS A 212 -10.30 9.55 16.72
N SER A 213 -10.27 8.22 16.67
CA SER A 213 -11.29 7.38 17.30
C SER A 213 -11.39 7.67 18.81
N ILE A 214 -12.61 7.82 19.30
CA ILE A 214 -12.97 7.97 20.71
C ILE A 214 -13.88 6.78 21.01
N ARG A 215 -13.49 5.92 21.93
CA ARG A 215 -14.35 4.79 22.33
C ARG A 215 -15.36 5.25 23.36
N ILE A 216 -16.48 4.54 23.41
CA ILE A 216 -17.40 4.66 24.55
C ILE A 216 -16.70 4.01 25.73
N ALA A 217 -16.50 4.77 26.81
CA ALA A 217 -16.01 4.25 28.08
C ALA A 217 -17.11 3.44 28.75
N TYR A 218 -18.29 4.04 28.94
CA TYR A 218 -19.49 3.41 29.48
C TYR A 218 -20.71 4.32 29.21
N TYR A 219 -21.92 3.78 29.36
CA TYR A 219 -23.15 4.57 29.27
C TYR A 219 -23.43 5.33 30.57
N GLY A 220 -23.96 6.53 30.48
CA GLY A 220 -24.11 7.49 31.58
C GLY A 220 -23.11 8.66 31.51
N LYS A 221 -23.21 9.59 32.46
CA LYS A 221 -22.31 10.75 32.54
C LYS A 221 -20.90 10.34 32.97
N CYS A 222 -19.88 11.04 32.48
CA CYS A 222 -18.52 10.85 32.98
C CYS A 222 -18.44 11.24 34.47
N ARG A 223 -17.76 10.41 35.27
CA ARG A 223 -17.54 10.63 36.70
C ARG A 223 -16.03 10.56 36.95
N ALA A 224 -15.48 11.54 37.67
CA ALA A 224 -14.03 11.61 37.91
C ALA A 224 -13.50 10.40 38.70
N ASN A 225 -14.28 9.93 39.68
CA ASN A 225 -13.94 8.82 40.57
C ASN A 225 -14.59 7.49 40.14
N ALA A 226 -14.99 7.36 38.87
CA ALA A 226 -15.54 6.09 38.38
C ALA A 226 -14.47 4.99 38.45
N THR A 227 -14.89 3.79 38.84
CA THR A 227 -14.09 2.57 38.88
C THR A 227 -14.86 1.43 38.21
N CYS A 228 -14.21 0.27 38.05
CA CYS A 228 -14.92 -0.92 37.55
C CYS A 228 -15.87 -1.55 38.58
N LEU A 229 -15.84 -1.15 39.86
CA LEU A 229 -16.77 -1.67 40.87
C LEU A 229 -18.14 -1.00 40.80
N ASP A 230 -18.17 0.30 40.51
CA ASP A 230 -19.37 1.14 40.46
C ASP A 230 -19.85 1.45 39.04
N THR A 231 -19.18 0.91 38.02
CA THR A 231 -19.56 1.09 36.62
C THR A 231 -20.21 -0.16 36.07
N GLN A 232 -21.50 -0.06 35.77
CA GLN A 232 -22.26 -1.16 35.19
C GLN A 232 -22.08 -1.18 33.66
N CYS A 233 -21.34 -2.17 33.16
CA CYS A 233 -21.23 -2.39 31.73
C CYS A 233 -22.49 -3.07 31.19
N SER A 234 -22.87 -2.73 29.95
CA SER A 234 -23.97 -3.41 29.24
C SER A 234 -23.71 -4.90 29.09
N GLU A 235 -24.77 -5.68 28.89
CA GLU A 235 -24.70 -7.14 28.82
C GLU A 235 -23.65 -7.63 27.80
N GLY A 236 -22.80 -8.57 28.23
CA GLY A 236 -21.75 -9.15 27.40
C GLY A 236 -20.44 -8.35 27.31
N LEU A 237 -20.39 -7.14 27.87
CA LEU A 237 -19.17 -6.34 28.02
C LEU A 237 -18.48 -6.62 29.36
N SER A 238 -17.17 -6.49 29.38
CA SER A 238 -16.35 -6.58 30.59
C SER A 238 -15.71 -5.22 30.86
N CYS A 239 -15.58 -4.86 32.14
CA CYS A 239 -14.92 -3.63 32.54
C CYS A 239 -13.39 -3.81 32.55
N LEU A 240 -12.67 -2.90 31.88
CA LEU A 240 -11.22 -2.83 31.86
C LEU A 240 -10.76 -1.55 32.54
N ILE A 241 -9.62 -1.61 33.25
CA ILE A 241 -9.08 -0.47 33.99
C ILE A 241 -8.02 0.23 33.14
N ASN A 242 -8.15 1.54 32.94
CA ASN A 242 -7.09 2.32 32.30
C ASN A 242 -5.87 2.44 33.24
N PRO A 243 -4.67 1.99 32.81
CA PRO A 243 -3.49 1.95 33.68
C PRO A 243 -2.92 3.34 34.01
N VAL A 244 -3.34 4.41 33.33
CA VAL A 244 -2.82 5.76 33.52
C VAL A 244 -3.71 6.58 34.46
N ASN A 245 -5.03 6.53 34.28
CA ASN A 245 -5.97 7.38 35.01
C ASN A 245 -7.01 6.58 35.82
N HIS A 246 -6.89 5.25 35.87
CA HIS A 246 -7.77 4.33 36.59
C HIS A 246 -9.25 4.32 36.17
N GLN A 247 -9.61 5.04 35.09
CA GLN A 247 -10.99 5.11 34.63
C GLN A 247 -11.45 3.78 34.01
N PRO A 248 -12.73 3.41 34.19
CA PRO A 248 -13.31 2.18 33.66
C PRO A 248 -13.62 2.31 32.17
N LEU A 249 -13.40 1.21 31.46
CA LEU A 249 -13.67 1.08 30.02
C LEU A 249 -14.38 -0.24 29.76
N CYS A 250 -15.67 -0.19 29.46
CA CYS A 250 -16.46 -1.34 29.04
C CYS A 250 -16.04 -1.77 27.63
N ALA A 251 -15.65 -3.04 27.48
CA ALA A 251 -15.16 -3.59 26.24
C ALA A 251 -15.67 -5.02 26.00
N GLN A 252 -15.78 -5.40 24.74
CA GLN A 252 -16.13 -6.77 24.38
C GLN A 252 -14.94 -7.71 24.60
N CYS A 253 -15.02 -8.54 25.64
CA CYS A 253 -13.98 -9.53 25.94
C CYS A 253 -14.31 -10.96 25.54
N LYS A 254 -15.59 -11.27 25.24
CA LYS A 254 -15.94 -12.58 24.67
C LYS A 254 -15.36 -12.66 23.26
N THR A 255 -14.28 -13.44 23.10
CA THR A 255 -13.50 -13.52 21.87
C THR A 255 -14.24 -14.25 20.77
N ARG A 256 -14.41 -13.57 19.63
CA ARG A 256 -14.44 -14.21 18.31
C ARG A 256 -13.04 -14.77 18.02
N THR A 257 -12.94 -15.88 17.30
CA THR A 257 -11.66 -16.40 16.82
C THR A 257 -10.92 -15.31 16.04
N CYS A 258 -9.73 -14.93 16.52
CA CYS A 258 -8.95 -13.88 15.84
C CYS A 258 -8.53 -14.39 14.46
N SER A 259 -8.99 -13.73 13.40
CA SER A 259 -8.63 -14.12 12.04
C SER A 259 -7.11 -13.98 11.83
N PRO A 260 -6.41 -15.03 11.37
CA PRO A 260 -4.97 -15.00 11.12
C PRO A 260 -4.59 -14.08 9.94
N LEU A 261 -5.57 -13.64 9.13
CA LEU A 261 -5.36 -12.84 7.92
C LEU A 261 -5.09 -11.35 8.20
N SER A 262 -5.27 -10.87 9.43
CA SER A 262 -4.95 -9.48 9.77
C SER A 262 -3.44 -9.27 9.85
N ARG A 263 -2.88 -8.65 8.82
CA ARG A 263 -1.44 -8.36 8.66
C ARG A 263 -0.98 -7.08 9.37
N TYR A 264 -1.90 -6.33 9.97
CA TYR A 264 -1.61 -5.02 10.55
C TYR A 264 -1.15 -5.16 11.99
N LYS A 265 0.17 -5.28 12.17
CA LYS A 265 0.81 -5.23 13.50
C LYS A 265 0.52 -3.88 14.17
N VAL A 266 0.38 -3.88 15.49
CA VAL A 266 0.14 -2.68 16.30
C VAL A 266 1.09 -2.65 17.49
N CYS A 267 1.47 -1.45 17.92
CA CYS A 267 2.18 -1.20 19.17
C CYS A 267 1.16 -0.78 20.21
N GLY A 268 1.07 -1.51 21.31
CA GLY A 268 0.16 -1.19 22.41
C GLY A 268 0.62 0.01 23.25
N THR A 269 -0.29 0.57 24.03
CA THR A 269 -0.01 1.60 25.04
C THR A 269 0.86 1.08 26.18
N ASP A 270 0.90 -0.22 26.39
CA ASP A 270 1.82 -0.97 27.26
C ASP A 270 3.26 -1.07 26.70
N GLY A 271 3.48 -0.65 25.45
CA GLY A 271 4.78 -0.74 24.79
C GLY A 271 5.09 -2.11 24.19
N VAL A 272 4.11 -3.02 24.11
CA VAL A 272 4.27 -4.36 23.55
C VAL A 272 3.82 -4.40 22.08
N ASP A 273 4.52 -5.21 21.29
CA ASP A 273 4.18 -5.46 19.88
C ASP A 273 3.13 -6.57 19.76
N TYR A 274 1.98 -6.25 19.18
CA TYR A 274 0.90 -7.20 18.93
C TYR A 274 0.80 -7.54 17.44
N LYS A 275 0.50 -8.81 17.13
CA LYS A 275 0.34 -9.30 15.74
C LYS A 275 -0.75 -8.54 14.99
N ASN A 276 -1.85 -8.22 15.68
CA ASN A 276 -2.95 -7.39 15.23
C ASN A 276 -3.78 -6.91 16.44
N TYR A 277 -4.73 -6.00 16.20
CA TYR A 277 -5.59 -5.45 17.25
C TYR A 277 -6.43 -6.51 18.00
N CYS A 278 -6.85 -7.60 17.36
CA CYS A 278 -7.61 -8.66 18.04
C CYS A 278 -6.76 -9.34 19.13
N ILE A 279 -5.50 -9.62 18.83
CA ILE A 279 -4.56 -10.20 19.81
C ILE A 279 -4.26 -9.20 20.93
N LEU A 280 -4.18 -7.90 20.62
CA LEU A 280 -4.07 -6.83 21.62
C LEU A 280 -5.28 -6.83 22.56
N MET A 281 -6.50 -6.83 22.02
CA MET A 281 -7.72 -6.86 22.84
C MET A 281 -7.84 -8.13 23.68
N ARG A 282 -7.40 -9.28 23.17
CA ARG A 282 -7.36 -10.51 23.96
C ARG A 282 -6.41 -10.41 25.16
N ALA A 283 -5.24 -9.78 24.97
CA ALA A 283 -4.32 -9.51 26.07
C ALA A 283 -4.90 -8.48 27.06
N SER A 284 -5.48 -7.40 26.55
CA SER A 284 -6.18 -6.37 27.32
C SER A 284 -7.24 -6.98 28.26
N CYS A 285 -8.08 -7.85 27.72
CA CYS A 285 -9.10 -8.57 28.49
C CYS A 285 -8.51 -9.55 29.50
N LYS A 286 -7.47 -10.31 29.14
CA LYS A 286 -6.80 -11.24 30.06
C LYS A 286 -6.18 -10.53 31.26
N MET A 287 -5.65 -9.33 31.04
CA MET A 287 -5.02 -8.53 32.09
C MET A 287 -5.99 -7.62 32.83
N VAL A 288 -7.25 -7.51 32.38
CA VAL A 288 -8.26 -6.56 32.90
C VAL A 288 -7.77 -5.10 32.83
N LEU A 289 -6.91 -4.81 31.86
CA LEU A 289 -6.32 -3.48 31.64
C LEU A 289 -6.73 -2.98 30.26
N ALA A 290 -7.13 -1.71 30.17
CA ALA A 290 -7.42 -1.05 28.90
C ALA A 290 -6.12 -0.74 28.15
N ILE A 291 -5.71 -1.69 27.30
CA ILE A 291 -4.58 -1.52 26.39
C ILE A 291 -5.17 -1.04 25.06
N ASP A 292 -4.63 0.07 24.52
CA ASP A 292 -5.05 0.63 23.23
C ASP A 292 -3.87 0.67 22.26
N THR A 293 -4.16 0.88 20.97
CA THR A 293 -3.11 1.05 19.97
C THR A 293 -2.44 2.41 20.12
N ARG A 294 -1.17 2.41 20.51
CA ARG A 294 -0.33 3.62 20.52
C ARG A 294 -0.02 4.09 19.10
N HIS A 295 0.31 3.17 18.20
CA HIS A 295 0.45 3.43 16.76
C HIS A 295 0.48 2.14 15.94
N SER A 296 0.23 2.26 14.63
CA SER A 296 0.39 1.13 13.70
C SER A 296 1.87 0.70 13.52
N GLY A 297 2.10 -0.61 13.44
CA GLY A 297 3.41 -1.25 13.36
C GLY A 297 4.12 -1.38 14.71
N SER A 298 5.37 -1.88 14.67
CA SER A 298 6.17 -2.19 15.86
C SER A 298 6.64 -0.96 16.65
N CYS A 299 6.58 -1.02 17.98
CA CYS A 299 7.03 -0.02 18.96
C CYS A 299 8.47 0.43 18.70
N ASP A 300 9.32 -0.51 18.25
CA ASP A 300 10.76 -0.34 18.06
C ASP A 300 11.12 0.61 16.89
N ARG A 301 10.18 0.82 15.95
CA ARG A 301 10.37 1.73 14.79
C ARG A 301 10.54 3.19 15.20
N SER A 302 9.98 3.60 16.33
CA SER A 302 10.07 4.97 16.85
C SER A 302 11.51 5.33 17.25
N MET A 303 12.24 4.38 17.86
CA MET A 303 13.63 4.53 18.29
C MET A 303 14.62 4.50 17.12
N ARG A 304 14.46 3.54 16.17
CA ARG A 304 15.35 3.42 15.00
C ARG A 304 15.27 4.63 14.05
N ARG A 305 14.11 5.30 13.94
CA ARG A 305 13.96 6.54 13.14
C ARG A 305 14.71 7.73 13.74
N LYS A 306 14.67 7.90 15.08
CA LYS A 306 15.45 8.93 15.80
C LYS A 306 16.95 8.69 15.63
N GLN A 307 17.42 7.44 15.78
CA GLN A 307 18.81 7.07 15.54
C GLN A 307 19.26 7.28 14.09
N LYS A 308 18.45 6.92 13.08
CA LYS A 308 18.75 7.19 11.66
C LYS A 308 18.77 8.69 11.35
N HIS A 309 17.89 9.49 11.95
CA HIS A 309 17.93 10.96 11.82
C HIS A 309 19.18 11.56 12.48
N LYS A 310 19.57 11.09 13.67
CA LYS A 310 20.81 11.49 14.36
C LYS A 310 22.04 11.10 13.53
N LYS A 311 22.07 9.90 12.95
CA LYS A 311 23.15 9.42 12.05
C LYS A 311 23.21 10.22 10.74
N ARG A 312 22.06 10.57 10.13
CA ARG A 312 21.99 11.45 8.94
C ARG A 312 22.42 12.89 9.25
N ARG A 313 22.04 13.45 10.40
CA ARG A 313 22.52 14.76 10.88
C ARG A 313 24.03 14.75 11.12
N ARG A 314 24.57 13.70 11.77
CA ARG A 314 26.02 13.50 11.93
C ARG A 314 26.75 13.39 10.59
N ARG A 315 26.22 12.62 9.62
CA ARG A 315 26.79 12.53 8.26
C ARG A 315 26.75 13.87 7.52
N ARG A 316 25.64 14.63 7.59
CA ARG A 316 25.53 15.97 6.99
C ARG A 316 26.49 16.99 7.61
N LYS A 317 26.73 16.91 8.92
CA LYS A 317 27.77 17.71 9.60
C LYS A 317 29.17 17.28 9.15
N LYS A 318 29.44 15.98 9.02
CA LYS A 318 30.74 15.44 8.55
C LYS A 318 31.04 15.80 7.09
N THR A 319 30.02 15.89 6.21
CA THR A 319 30.19 16.36 4.82
C THR A 319 30.33 17.88 4.70
N ARG A 320 29.76 18.66 5.62
CA ARG A 320 29.96 20.13 5.67
C ARG A 320 31.33 20.53 6.24
N GLY A 321 32.01 19.65 6.98
CA GLY A 321 33.36 19.86 7.52
C GLY A 321 34.52 19.52 6.57
N ARG A 322 34.28 18.83 5.45
CA ARG A 322 35.29 18.64 4.39
C ARG A 322 35.26 19.84 3.44
N LYS A 323 35.97 20.92 3.79
CA LYS A 323 36.35 21.95 2.80
C LYS A 323 37.20 21.25 1.73
N LYS A 324 36.76 21.20 0.47
CA LYS A 324 37.60 20.76 -0.64
C LYS A 324 38.70 21.81 -0.82
N THR A 325 39.93 21.49 -0.45
CA THR A 325 41.11 22.26 -0.86
C THR A 325 41.22 22.18 -2.38
N ARG A 326 41.05 23.31 -3.07
CA ARG A 326 41.34 23.42 -4.51
C ARG A 326 42.80 23.81 -4.67
N TYR A 327 43.49 23.21 -5.64
CA TYR A 327 44.82 23.60 -6.06
C TYR A 327 44.72 24.10 -7.49
N VAL A 328 45.48 25.13 -7.82
CA VAL A 328 45.58 25.72 -9.16
C VAL A 328 47.02 25.58 -9.63
N ASP A 329 47.20 25.08 -10.83
CA ASP A 329 48.52 24.97 -11.44
C ASP A 329 48.83 26.28 -12.17
N ALA A 330 49.95 26.90 -11.83
CA ALA A 330 50.47 28.12 -12.45
C ALA A 330 51.80 27.82 -13.14
N VAL A 331 52.06 28.45 -14.29
CA VAL A 331 53.32 28.29 -15.02
C VAL A 331 53.93 29.66 -15.20
N LEU A 332 55.06 29.90 -14.53
CA LEU A 332 55.84 31.11 -14.70
C LEU A 332 56.87 30.88 -15.81
N ARG A 333 57.00 31.84 -16.72
CA ARG A 333 58.02 31.84 -17.78
C ARG A 333 59.05 32.91 -17.46
N GLY A 334 60.30 32.51 -17.31
CA GLY A 334 61.43 33.44 -17.27
C GLY A 334 61.73 33.98 -18.67
N SER A 335 62.40 35.13 -18.72
CA SER A 335 62.95 35.76 -19.92
C SER A 335 63.88 34.86 -20.72
N ASP A 336 64.45 33.84 -20.07
CA ASP A 336 65.46 32.94 -20.61
C ASP A 336 64.82 31.65 -21.19
N GLY A 337 63.49 31.64 -21.34
CA GLY A 337 62.71 30.53 -21.91
C GLY A 337 62.40 29.39 -20.93
N VAL A 338 62.96 29.40 -19.73
CA VAL A 338 62.72 28.39 -18.69
C VAL A 338 61.29 28.50 -18.13
N ARG A 339 60.58 27.37 -18.05
CA ARG A 339 59.20 27.29 -17.51
C ARG A 339 59.19 26.60 -16.16
N ILE A 340 58.70 27.29 -15.13
CA ILE A 340 58.54 26.74 -13.79
C ILE A 340 57.05 26.48 -13.55
N LYS A 341 56.68 25.22 -13.31
CA LYS A 341 55.31 24.84 -12.92
C LYS A 341 55.18 24.84 -11.41
N LEU A 342 54.27 25.64 -10.87
CA LEU A 342 53.95 25.73 -9.45
C LEU A 342 52.52 25.25 -9.20
N ARG A 343 52.33 24.45 -8.15
CA ARG A 343 51.01 23.97 -7.73
C ARG A 343 50.56 24.73 -6.49
N LEU A 344 49.75 25.76 -6.67
CA LEU A 344 49.36 26.69 -5.62
C LEU A 344 48.07 26.24 -4.95
N LYS A 345 48.04 26.23 -3.61
CA LYS A 345 46.84 25.92 -2.82
C LYS A 345 45.91 27.13 -2.84
N GLN A 346 44.69 26.97 -3.35
CA GLN A 346 43.70 28.05 -3.40
C GLN A 346 43.13 28.28 -2.00
N VAL A 347 43.64 29.30 -1.31
CA VAL A 347 43.13 29.73 0.00
C VAL A 347 41.93 30.66 -0.22
N HIS A 348 40.71 30.12 -0.16
CA HIS A 348 39.53 30.97 -0.01
C HIS A 348 39.44 31.45 1.45
N SER A 349 39.97 32.65 1.71
CA SER A 349 39.58 33.44 2.88
C SER A 349 38.14 33.94 2.66
N LYS A 350 37.24 33.61 3.58
CA LYS A 350 35.94 34.26 3.66
C LYS A 350 36.13 35.53 4.48
N ALA A 351 36.38 36.65 3.81
CA ALA A 351 36.22 37.98 4.37
C ALA A 351 35.87 38.95 3.23
N ASP A 352 34.59 39.02 2.88
CA ASP A 352 34.03 40.24 2.29
C ASP A 352 33.84 41.22 3.45
N LYS A 353 34.84 42.08 3.68
CA LYS A 353 34.66 43.47 4.08
C LYS A 353 35.82 44.26 3.48
N GLY A 354 35.48 45.29 2.72
CA GLY A 354 36.34 45.93 1.73
C GLY A 354 37.67 46.44 2.27
N ILE A 355 38.68 46.35 1.42
CA ILE A 355 39.90 47.15 1.51
C ILE A 355 40.23 47.58 0.08
N SER A 356 40.36 48.89 -0.06
CA SER A 356 40.89 49.63 -1.20
C SER A 356 42.28 49.13 -1.61
N LEU A 357 42.56 49.10 -2.91
CA LEU A 357 43.93 49.08 -3.41
C LEU A 357 44.68 50.32 -2.91
N PRO A 358 45.97 50.17 -2.60
CA PRO A 358 46.90 51.11 -3.19
C PRO A 358 48.01 50.40 -3.95
N LEU A 359 48.34 51.05 -5.07
CA LEU A 359 49.57 50.91 -5.84
C LEU A 359 50.80 51.15 -4.96
N SER A 360 51.83 50.32 -5.11
CA SER A 360 53.20 50.78 -5.41
C SER A 360 54.14 49.56 -5.52
N LEU A 361 54.82 49.47 -6.66
CA LEU A 361 56.16 48.90 -6.74
C LEU A 361 57.08 49.83 -5.92
N GLU A 362 57.89 49.28 -5.01
CA GLU A 362 59.35 49.44 -4.94
C GLU A 362 59.93 49.02 -3.58
N HIS A 363 61.11 48.38 -3.67
CA HIS A 363 62.07 47.90 -2.65
C HIS A 363 62.22 46.37 -2.66
N LEU A 364 63.07 45.82 -3.53
CA LEU A 364 64.53 45.67 -3.41
C LEU A 364 65.00 44.81 -2.21
N PHE A 365 65.48 43.62 -2.58
CA PHE A 365 66.74 42.94 -2.18
C PHE A 365 67.04 42.53 -0.73
N ALA A 366 67.75 41.39 -0.70
CA ALA A 366 68.62 40.85 0.36
C ALA A 366 67.95 40.02 1.49
N GLN A 367 68.04 38.70 1.38
CA GLN A 367 69.11 37.98 2.07
C GLN A 367 69.27 36.55 1.55
N LYS A 368 70.45 36.33 0.96
CA LYS A 368 71.14 35.05 0.82
C LYS A 368 71.19 34.39 2.20
N HIS A 369 70.76 33.14 2.32
CA HIS A 369 71.48 32.20 3.18
C HIS A 369 71.44 30.80 2.56
N VAL A 370 72.60 30.45 2.03
CA VAL A 370 73.12 29.10 1.86
C VAL A 370 72.98 28.35 3.19
N LYS A 371 72.49 27.11 3.13
CA LYS A 371 73.05 26.00 3.90
C LYS A 371 72.79 24.69 3.16
N GLU A 372 73.86 24.21 2.52
CA GLU A 372 74.08 22.82 2.22
C GLU A 372 74.19 21.99 3.51
N ASN A 373 73.77 20.74 3.38
CA ASN A 373 74.14 19.52 4.10
C ASN A 373 73.67 19.27 5.55
N GLY A 374 73.16 18.03 5.67
CA GLY A 374 72.60 17.35 6.83
C GLY A 374 71.74 16.20 6.32
#